data_AF-A0A7Y5S0R8-F1
#
_entry.id   AF-A0A7Y5S0R8-F1
#
_cell.length_a   1.000
_cell.length_b   1.000
_cell.length_c   1.000
_cell.angle_alpha   90.00
_cell.angle_beta   90.00
_cell.angle_gamma   90.00
#
_symmetry.space_group_name_H-M   'P 1'
#
loop_
_entity.id
_entity.type
_entity.pdbx_description
1 polymer ?
#
loop_
_entity_poly.entity_id
_entity_poly.type
_entity_poly.pdbx_seq_one_letter_code
_entity_poly.pdbx_strand_id
1 'polypeptide(L)'
;MPLRKLLFRVMLMSLAAAAVLGAIAILFSSTDTIWRICGTAGATAAAAGLMTAASILMDRPNGRSAGLLALAAILLEYFGTVFLIWEFWRLLPGRRPDEAVALSMVWLFICTPPSMAMLRSRPLAVARIASNVGLIVAATTITLLMVATWVDNLAGIRGEKLFESAAVVGWIGLAVAGSLIGTDQPGGNLAERAWYGLRRLGVISGLAAIALGLYAVWNDIRSDTGLWTTLISIAVVATHANLCRLAPLTPGQEWLRIATIAAGVATAIGVDLCVTFDAAKRDIDLLIRVASASGLITSCGSLALIVLTRMNRRVSEAPPVLEAIREITLICPACGRKQTLAAGAASCPDCRLRIFTRFEEPRCVTCEYLLFNLKSERCPECGTPVAQSLSAS
;
A
#
# COMPACT_ATOMS: atom_id res chain seq x y z
N MET A 1 18.86 17.16 6.68
CA MET A 1 19.31 16.86 5.30
C MET A 1 20.66 16.12 5.12
N PRO A 2 21.63 16.06 6.07
CA PRO A 2 22.92 15.38 5.81
C PRO A 2 22.82 13.83 5.76
N LEU A 3 21.87 13.23 6.50
CA LEU A 3 21.71 11.77 6.59
C LEU A 3 21.35 11.10 5.25
N ARG A 4 20.49 11.72 4.44
CA ARG A 4 20.06 11.16 3.14
C ARG A 4 21.20 11.08 2.13
N LYS A 5 22.06 12.11 2.09
CA LYS A 5 23.27 12.12 1.26
C LYS A 5 24.27 11.06 1.75
N LEU A 6 24.40 10.88 3.06
CA LEU A 6 25.25 9.84 3.65
C LEU A 6 24.77 8.43 3.28
N LEU A 7 23.49 8.13 3.47
CA LEU A 7 22.90 6.83 3.12
C LEU A 7 23.05 6.50 1.64
N PHE A 8 22.84 7.48 0.77
CA PHE A 8 23.03 7.29 -0.68
C PHE A 8 24.49 7.01 -1.04
N ARG A 9 25.44 7.69 -0.39
CA ARG A 9 26.88 7.40 -0.57
C ARG A 9 27.25 6.01 -0.05
N VAL A 10 26.76 5.61 1.12
CA VAL A 10 27.00 4.27 1.68
C VAL A 10 26.46 3.19 0.73
N MET A 11 25.25 3.38 0.18
CA MET A 11 24.65 2.47 -0.79
C MET A 11 25.47 2.36 -2.08
N LEU A 12 25.94 3.48 -2.64
CA LEU A 12 26.79 3.48 -3.82
C LEU A 12 28.16 2.85 -3.56
N MET A 13 28.76 3.11 -2.39
CA MET A 13 30.02 2.50 -1.98
C MET A 13 29.88 1.00 -1.76
N SER A 14 28.77 0.52 -1.19
CA SER A 14 28.51 -0.91 -1.04
C SER A 14 28.31 -1.60 -2.39
N LEU A 15 27.61 -0.95 -3.34
CA LEU A 15 27.47 -1.42 -4.73
C LEU A 15 28.81 -1.47 -5.47
N ALA A 16 29.63 -0.45 -5.33
CA ALA A 16 30.97 -0.43 -5.92
C ALA A 16 31.87 -1.51 -5.32
N ALA A 17 31.86 -1.68 -3.99
CA ALA A 17 32.58 -2.74 -3.30
C ALA A 17 32.07 -4.12 -3.74
N ALA A 18 30.77 -4.31 -3.88
CA ALA A 18 30.15 -5.53 -4.40
C ALA A 18 30.67 -5.87 -5.81
N ALA A 19 30.72 -4.88 -6.70
CA ALA A 19 31.20 -5.07 -8.07
C ALA A 19 32.68 -5.45 -8.12
N VAL A 20 33.53 -4.78 -7.33
CA VAL A 20 34.96 -5.07 -7.25
C VAL A 20 35.22 -6.44 -6.63
N LEU A 21 34.56 -6.76 -5.51
CA LEU A 21 34.68 -8.07 -4.87
C LEU A 21 34.17 -9.20 -5.76
N GLY A 22 33.07 -8.96 -6.50
CA GLY A 22 32.57 -9.91 -7.50
C GLY A 22 33.58 -10.19 -8.61
N ALA A 23 34.25 -9.14 -9.13
CA ALA A 23 35.29 -9.30 -10.14
C ALA A 23 36.54 -10.04 -9.62
N ILE A 24 36.98 -9.75 -8.40
CA ILE A 24 38.10 -10.45 -7.75
C ILE A 24 37.75 -11.91 -7.47
N ALA A 25 36.52 -12.18 -7.01
CA ALA A 25 36.06 -13.53 -6.70
C ALA A 25 36.07 -14.43 -7.94
N ILE A 26 35.66 -13.91 -9.11
CA ILE A 26 35.75 -14.63 -10.40
C ILE A 26 37.18 -15.09 -10.73
N LEU A 27 38.19 -14.35 -10.31
CA LEU A 27 39.59 -14.64 -10.64
C LEU A 27 40.25 -15.65 -9.69
N PHE A 28 39.78 -15.82 -8.46
CA PHE A 28 40.56 -16.49 -7.40
C PHE A 28 39.80 -17.51 -6.54
N SER A 29 38.47 -17.66 -6.67
CA SER A 29 37.65 -18.41 -5.70
C SER A 29 36.99 -19.66 -6.30
N SER A 30 36.74 -20.66 -5.46
CA SER A 30 35.79 -21.75 -5.77
C SER A 30 34.41 -21.15 -6.05
N THR A 31 33.67 -21.74 -6.99
CA THR A 31 32.35 -21.26 -7.46
C THR A 31 31.35 -21.02 -6.33
N ASP A 32 31.42 -21.80 -5.25
CA ASP A 32 30.54 -21.67 -4.08
C ASP A 32 30.80 -20.37 -3.28
N THR A 33 32.06 -20.03 -3.02
CA THR A 33 32.39 -18.80 -2.26
C THR A 33 32.08 -17.53 -3.06
N ILE A 34 32.21 -17.57 -4.40
CA ILE A 34 31.86 -16.44 -5.28
C ILE A 34 30.38 -16.10 -5.14
N TRP A 35 29.49 -17.09 -5.28
CA TRP A 35 28.06 -16.86 -5.20
C TRP A 35 27.64 -16.33 -3.82
N ARG A 36 28.24 -16.82 -2.73
CA ARG A 36 27.93 -16.34 -1.37
C ARG A 36 28.27 -14.86 -1.16
N ILE A 37 29.45 -14.44 -1.63
CA ILE A 37 29.89 -13.05 -1.55
C ILE A 37 28.96 -12.16 -2.40
N CYS A 38 28.74 -12.54 -3.67
CA CYS A 38 27.87 -11.80 -4.59
C CYS A 38 26.43 -11.71 -4.07
N GLY A 39 25.87 -12.81 -3.57
CA GLY A 39 24.52 -12.87 -3.00
C GLY A 39 24.37 -11.99 -1.75
N THR A 40 25.34 -12.04 -0.83
CA THR A 40 25.34 -11.19 0.38
C THR A 40 25.39 -9.70 0.00
N ALA A 41 26.25 -9.36 -0.96
CA ALA A 41 26.39 -7.99 -1.43
C ALA A 41 25.11 -7.48 -2.14
N GLY A 42 24.48 -8.31 -2.96
CA GLY A 42 23.19 -8.04 -3.59
C GLY A 42 22.06 -7.84 -2.58
N ALA A 43 21.95 -8.74 -1.60
CA ALA A 43 20.98 -8.65 -0.51
C ALA A 43 21.17 -7.37 0.33
N THR A 44 22.43 -7.01 0.63
CA THR A 44 22.77 -5.77 1.35
C THR A 44 22.33 -4.53 0.57
N ALA A 45 22.60 -4.48 -0.73
CA ALA A 45 22.20 -3.36 -1.57
C ALA A 45 20.66 -3.23 -1.66
N ALA A 46 19.95 -4.34 -1.82
CA ALA A 46 18.48 -4.37 -1.82
C ALA A 46 17.90 -3.90 -0.48
N ALA A 47 18.42 -4.43 0.64
CA ALA A 47 18.02 -4.03 1.98
C ALA A 47 18.24 -2.53 2.22
N ALA A 48 19.42 -1.99 1.87
CA ALA A 48 19.71 -0.56 2.00
C ALA A 48 18.76 0.33 1.17
N GLY A 49 18.42 -0.09 -0.05
CA GLY A 49 17.45 0.59 -0.91
C GLY A 49 16.05 0.62 -0.29
N LEU A 50 15.57 -0.54 0.17
CA LEU A 50 14.26 -0.67 0.82
C LEU A 50 14.20 0.08 2.17
N MET A 51 15.27 0.04 2.97
CA MET A 51 15.38 0.78 4.23
C MET A 51 15.30 2.29 4.00
N THR A 52 15.83 2.80 2.89
CA THR A 52 15.69 4.22 2.53
C THR A 52 14.23 4.59 2.23
N ALA A 53 13.48 3.73 1.56
CA ALA A 53 12.04 3.94 1.35
C ALA A 53 11.26 3.86 2.68
N ALA A 54 11.60 2.89 3.54
CA ALA A 54 11.02 2.74 4.86
C ALA A 54 11.32 3.93 5.79
N SER A 55 12.52 4.51 5.73
CA SER A 55 12.88 5.68 6.54
C SER A 55 12.07 6.91 6.14
N ILE A 56 11.84 7.13 4.84
CA ILE A 56 10.97 8.23 4.35
C ILE A 56 9.54 8.04 4.86
N LEU A 57 9.06 6.79 4.93
CA LEU A 57 7.74 6.50 5.49
C LEU A 57 7.72 6.74 7.02
N MET A 58 8.80 6.40 7.71
CA MET A 58 8.97 6.56 9.15
C MET A 58 9.02 8.03 9.59
N ASP A 59 9.61 8.91 8.78
CA ASP A 59 9.70 10.35 9.04
C ASP A 59 8.32 11.04 9.04
N ARG A 60 7.29 10.40 8.47
CA ARG A 60 5.93 10.94 8.48
C ARG A 60 5.21 10.51 9.77
N PRO A 61 4.57 11.43 10.52
CA PRO A 61 3.90 11.08 11.78
C PRO A 61 2.83 10.00 11.59
N ASN A 62 2.03 10.12 10.53
CA ASN A 62 0.99 9.13 10.18
C ASN A 62 1.54 7.83 9.57
N GLY A 63 2.80 7.83 9.11
CA GLY A 63 3.46 6.68 8.49
C GLY A 63 4.43 5.95 9.42
N ARG A 64 4.69 6.48 10.62
CA ARG A 64 5.78 6.01 11.50
C ARG A 64 5.69 4.53 11.84
N SER A 65 4.52 4.05 12.24
CA SER A 65 4.30 2.63 12.58
C SER A 65 4.51 1.72 11.37
N ALA A 66 4.01 2.11 10.20
CA ALA A 66 4.22 1.37 8.96
C ALA A 66 5.70 1.35 8.54
N GLY A 67 6.42 2.47 8.70
CA GLY A 67 7.86 2.56 8.45
C GLY A 67 8.69 1.68 9.38
N LEU A 68 8.33 1.64 10.68
CA LEU A 68 8.98 0.75 11.66
C LEU A 68 8.74 -0.73 11.36
N LEU A 69 7.51 -1.11 11.00
CA LEU A 69 7.20 -2.48 10.59
C LEU A 69 8.00 -2.88 9.34
N ALA A 70 8.05 -1.99 8.33
CA ALA A 70 8.83 -2.21 7.12
C ALA A 70 10.31 -2.42 7.44
N LEU A 71 10.88 -1.56 8.30
CA LEU A 71 12.27 -1.65 8.71
C LEU A 71 12.57 -2.98 9.43
N ALA A 72 11.69 -3.40 10.35
CA ALA A 72 11.83 -4.68 11.04
C ALA A 72 11.76 -5.86 10.07
N ALA A 73 10.80 -5.86 9.14
CA ALA A 73 10.68 -6.91 8.13
C ALA A 73 11.92 -6.97 7.21
N ILE A 74 12.40 -5.83 6.70
CA ILE A 74 13.60 -5.78 5.85
C ILE A 74 14.83 -6.32 6.58
N LEU A 75 15.00 -6.00 7.87
CA LEU A 75 16.11 -6.52 8.66
C LEU A 75 16.00 -8.04 8.86
N LEU A 76 14.81 -8.55 9.19
CA LEU A 76 14.57 -9.99 9.34
C LEU A 76 14.84 -10.74 8.02
N GLU A 77 14.35 -10.22 6.89
CA GLU A 77 14.61 -10.76 5.55
C GLU A 77 16.10 -10.76 5.21
N TYR A 78 16.79 -9.65 5.50
CA TYR A 78 18.23 -9.53 5.25
C TYR A 78 19.02 -10.56 6.07
N PHE A 79 18.75 -10.67 7.38
CA PHE A 79 19.44 -11.64 8.24
C PHE A 79 19.10 -13.07 7.84
N GLY A 80 17.84 -13.36 7.49
CA GLY A 80 17.43 -14.67 6.95
C GLY A 80 18.16 -15.00 5.66
N THR A 81 18.29 -14.03 4.74
CA THR A 81 19.02 -14.20 3.48
C THR A 81 20.50 -14.51 3.73
N VAL A 82 21.17 -13.76 4.60
CA VAL A 82 22.57 -14.02 4.97
C VAL A 82 22.71 -15.39 5.64
N PHE A 83 21.75 -15.76 6.50
CA PHE A 83 21.72 -17.06 7.17
C PHE A 83 21.62 -18.23 6.19
N LEU A 84 20.79 -18.10 5.14
CA LEU A 84 20.66 -19.09 4.07
C LEU A 84 21.91 -19.13 3.18
N ILE A 85 22.42 -17.97 2.74
CA ILE A 85 23.59 -17.88 1.86
C ILE A 85 24.82 -18.53 2.48
N TRP A 86 25.07 -18.25 3.76
CA TRP A 86 26.25 -18.78 4.46
C TRP A 86 26.02 -20.17 5.06
N GLU A 87 24.84 -20.75 4.85
CA GLU A 87 24.45 -22.05 5.39
C GLU A 87 24.67 -22.15 6.90
N PHE A 88 24.45 -21.06 7.65
CA PHE A 88 24.63 -21.05 9.10
C PHE A 88 23.73 -22.07 9.81
N TRP A 89 22.68 -22.54 9.14
CA TRP A 89 21.87 -23.66 9.60
C TRP A 89 22.67 -24.94 9.86
N ARG A 90 23.82 -25.15 9.18
CA ARG A 90 24.69 -26.32 9.42
C ARG A 90 25.27 -26.35 10.83
N LEU A 91 25.27 -25.21 11.52
CA LEU A 91 25.72 -25.09 12.91
C LEU A 91 24.65 -25.50 13.92
N LEU A 92 23.37 -25.55 13.51
CA LEU A 92 22.27 -25.93 14.39
C LEU A 92 22.08 -27.46 14.35
N PRO A 93 22.17 -28.15 15.49
CA PRO A 93 21.89 -29.58 15.53
C PRO A 93 20.39 -29.82 15.30
N GLY A 94 20.04 -30.57 14.26
CA GLY A 94 18.66 -30.98 14.00
C GLY A 94 18.26 -30.99 12.52
N ARG A 95 16.95 -30.95 12.31
CA ARG A 95 16.28 -31.00 11.01
C ARG A 95 16.75 -29.85 10.10
N ARG A 96 16.85 -30.11 8.80
CA ARG A 96 17.20 -29.13 7.75
C ARG A 96 16.27 -27.90 7.82
N PRO A 97 16.70 -26.77 8.42
CA PRO A 97 15.82 -25.65 8.68
C PRO A 97 15.89 -24.61 7.53
N ASP A 98 16.64 -24.89 6.47
CA ASP A 98 16.78 -24.04 5.29
C ASP A 98 15.44 -23.82 4.59
N GLU A 99 14.65 -24.87 4.38
CA GLU A 99 13.30 -24.75 3.81
C GLU A 99 12.37 -23.94 4.72
N ALA A 100 12.40 -24.19 6.04
CA ALA A 100 11.57 -23.50 7.01
C ALA A 100 11.91 -22.00 7.13
N VAL A 101 13.21 -21.66 7.11
CA VAL A 101 13.67 -20.27 7.11
C VAL A 101 13.28 -19.58 5.80
N ALA A 102 13.49 -20.23 4.65
CA ALA A 102 13.11 -19.68 3.35
C ALA A 102 11.60 -19.44 3.24
N LEU A 103 10.76 -20.37 3.71
CA LEU A 103 9.31 -20.19 3.75
C LEU A 103 8.90 -19.07 4.71
N SER A 104 9.49 -19.01 5.90
CA SER A 104 9.24 -17.93 6.87
C SER A 104 9.52 -16.55 6.27
N MET A 105 10.61 -16.41 5.51
CA MET A 105 10.93 -15.21 4.76
C MET A 105 9.84 -14.91 3.71
N VAL A 106 9.46 -15.87 2.87
CA VAL A 106 8.37 -15.67 1.90
C VAL A 106 7.08 -15.18 2.57
N TRP A 107 6.73 -15.72 3.74
CA TRP A 107 5.55 -15.29 4.50
C TRP A 107 5.67 -13.87 5.04
N LEU A 108 6.84 -13.49 5.57
CA LEU A 108 7.11 -12.11 5.99
C LEU A 108 7.01 -11.14 4.81
N PHE A 109 7.62 -11.47 3.69
CA PHE A 109 7.58 -10.67 2.46
C PHE A 109 6.14 -10.44 1.96
N ILE A 110 5.31 -11.49 1.95
CA ILE A 110 3.91 -11.40 1.48
C ILE A 110 3.02 -10.64 2.48
N CYS A 111 3.19 -10.85 3.79
CA CYS A 111 2.32 -10.25 4.81
C CYS A 111 2.69 -8.80 5.17
N THR A 112 3.93 -8.37 4.91
CA THR A 112 4.41 -7.03 5.30
C THR A 112 3.71 -5.90 4.52
N PRO A 113 3.65 -5.91 3.17
CA PRO A 113 3.00 -4.84 2.40
C PRO A 113 1.53 -4.56 2.76
N PRO A 114 0.62 -5.56 2.89
CA PRO A 114 -0.75 -5.28 3.31
C PRO A 114 -0.81 -4.74 4.74
N SER A 115 0.02 -5.25 5.67
CA SER A 115 0.12 -4.73 7.03
C SER A 115 0.57 -3.27 7.08
N MET A 116 1.57 -2.91 6.27
CA MET A 116 2.02 -1.53 6.10
C MET A 116 0.92 -0.62 5.54
N ALA A 117 0.16 -1.10 4.55
CA ALA A 117 -0.96 -0.36 3.98
C ALA A 117 -2.04 -0.09 5.05
N MET A 118 -2.41 -1.09 5.84
CA MET A 118 -3.39 -0.98 6.92
C MET A 118 -2.90 -0.06 8.06
N LEU A 119 -1.64 -0.16 8.48
CA LEU A 119 -1.07 0.76 9.47
C LEU A 119 -1.10 2.21 8.99
N ARG A 120 -0.84 2.43 7.71
CA ARG A 120 -0.87 3.77 7.10
C ARG A 120 -2.28 4.32 6.95
N SER A 121 -3.29 3.48 6.75
CA SER A 121 -4.69 3.91 6.67
C SER A 121 -5.36 4.08 8.03
N ARG A 122 -4.80 3.52 9.11
CA ARG A 122 -5.35 3.59 10.48
C ARG A 122 -5.69 5.01 10.98
N PRO A 123 -4.91 6.08 10.69
CA PRO A 123 -5.26 7.44 11.09
C PRO A 123 -6.50 7.99 10.35
N LEU A 124 -6.84 7.45 9.18
CA LEU A 124 -8.01 7.88 8.41
C LEU A 124 -9.28 7.37 9.09
N ALA A 125 -10.16 8.26 9.54
CA ALA A 125 -11.43 7.89 10.17
C ALA A 125 -12.23 6.91 9.29
N VAL A 126 -12.29 7.16 7.99
CA VAL A 126 -12.99 6.33 6.99
C VAL A 126 -12.46 4.89 6.93
N ALA A 127 -11.19 4.65 7.25
CA ALA A 127 -10.55 3.33 7.11
C ALA A 127 -10.14 2.73 8.46
N ARG A 128 -10.51 3.32 9.60
CA ARG A 128 -10.00 2.92 10.91
C ARG A 128 -10.39 1.49 11.28
N ILE A 129 -11.68 1.17 11.18
CA ILE A 129 -12.19 -0.18 11.46
C ILE A 129 -11.57 -1.20 10.50
N ALA A 130 -11.62 -0.93 9.19
CA ALA A 130 -10.99 -1.75 8.15
C ALA A 130 -9.51 -2.03 8.44
N SER A 131 -8.75 -1.01 8.84
CA SER A 131 -7.33 -1.12 9.16
C SER A 131 -7.07 -2.02 10.37
N ASN A 132 -7.85 -1.87 11.44
CA ASN A 132 -7.70 -2.71 12.64
C ASN A 132 -8.04 -4.17 12.33
N VAL A 133 -9.13 -4.43 11.62
CA VAL A 133 -9.52 -5.79 11.20
C VAL A 133 -8.46 -6.39 10.27
N GLY A 134 -7.97 -5.62 9.29
CA GLY A 134 -6.91 -6.06 8.38
C GLY A 134 -5.61 -6.40 9.10
N LEU A 135 -5.25 -5.66 10.16
CA LEU A 135 -4.06 -5.99 10.98
C LEU A 135 -4.25 -7.25 11.82
N ILE A 136 -5.45 -7.48 12.36
CA ILE A 136 -5.78 -8.73 13.07
C ILE A 136 -5.71 -9.93 12.12
N VAL A 137 -6.26 -9.78 10.90
CA VAL A 137 -6.18 -10.81 9.85
C VAL A 137 -4.72 -11.08 9.50
N ALA A 138 -3.93 -10.06 9.19
CA ALA A 138 -2.52 -10.22 8.83
C ALA A 138 -1.70 -10.88 9.96
N ALA A 139 -1.92 -10.49 11.21
CA ALA A 139 -1.29 -11.10 12.38
C ALA A 139 -1.69 -12.56 12.56
N THR A 140 -2.97 -12.88 12.38
CA THR A 140 -3.47 -14.27 12.43
C THR A 140 -2.85 -15.11 11.31
N THR A 141 -2.83 -14.60 10.07
CA THR A 141 -2.28 -15.30 8.91
C THR A 141 -0.78 -15.57 9.07
N ILE A 142 0.03 -14.57 9.44
CA ILE A 142 1.47 -14.79 9.63
C ILE A 142 1.74 -15.76 10.78
N THR A 143 0.92 -15.72 11.84
CA THR A 143 1.05 -16.67 12.96
C THR A 143 0.76 -18.09 12.50
N LEU A 144 -0.34 -18.31 11.77
CA LEU A 144 -0.69 -19.63 11.24
C LEU A 144 0.39 -20.16 10.28
N LEU A 145 0.91 -19.30 9.38
CA LEU A 145 1.99 -19.67 8.46
C LEU A 145 3.28 -20.03 9.21
N MET A 146 3.65 -19.27 10.24
CA MET A 146 4.83 -19.55 11.05
C MET A 146 4.67 -20.87 11.83
N VAL A 147 3.52 -21.10 12.45
CA VAL A 147 3.24 -22.37 13.15
C VAL A 147 3.27 -23.54 12.17
N ALA A 148 2.64 -23.40 10.99
CA ALA A 148 2.63 -24.43 9.96
C ALA A 148 4.04 -24.78 9.43
N THR A 149 4.92 -23.77 9.37
CA THR A 149 6.29 -23.92 8.86
C THR A 149 7.22 -24.60 9.87
N TRP A 150 7.06 -24.29 11.16
CA TRP A 150 7.96 -24.77 12.21
C TRP A 150 7.43 -25.97 12.99
N VAL A 151 6.14 -26.28 12.88
CA VAL A 151 5.49 -27.36 13.62
C VAL A 151 4.76 -28.30 12.66
N ASP A 152 5.40 -29.42 12.33
CA ASP A 152 4.80 -30.48 11.51
C ASP A 152 3.47 -31.00 12.05
N ASN A 153 3.42 -31.18 13.37
CA ASN A 153 2.29 -31.76 14.07
C ASN A 153 2.11 -31.08 15.43
N LEU A 154 1.17 -30.14 15.51
CA LEU A 154 0.80 -29.47 16.75
C LEU A 154 -0.43 -30.17 17.32
N ALA A 155 -0.25 -30.99 18.37
CA ALA A 155 -1.36 -31.66 19.05
C ALA A 155 -2.27 -32.50 18.13
N GLY A 156 -1.70 -33.16 17.11
CA GLY A 156 -2.45 -33.96 16.13
C GLY A 156 -2.87 -33.18 14.87
N ILE A 157 -2.64 -31.87 14.84
CA ILE A 157 -2.94 -31.01 13.69
C ILE A 157 -1.77 -31.03 12.72
N ARG A 158 -2.00 -31.51 11.49
CA ARG A 158 -1.03 -31.50 10.40
C ARG A 158 -0.77 -30.06 9.90
N GLY A 159 0.49 -29.73 9.63
CA GLY A 159 0.89 -28.43 9.09
C GLY A 159 0.16 -28.01 7.80
N GLU A 160 -0.20 -28.96 6.94
CA GLU A 160 -0.97 -28.71 5.70
C GLU A 160 -2.30 -27.97 5.98
N LYS A 161 -3.06 -28.42 6.99
CA LYS A 161 -4.34 -27.77 7.37
C LYS A 161 -4.14 -26.36 7.88
N LEU A 162 -3.01 -26.08 8.54
CA LEU A 162 -2.66 -24.74 8.99
C LEU A 162 -2.28 -23.82 7.83
N PHE A 163 -1.54 -24.32 6.83
CA PHE A 163 -1.24 -23.58 5.60
C PHE A 163 -2.51 -23.21 4.83
N GLU A 164 -3.41 -24.18 4.62
CA GLU A 164 -4.68 -23.95 3.93
C GLU A 164 -5.58 -22.98 4.73
N SER A 165 -5.65 -23.15 6.05
CA SER A 165 -6.37 -22.22 6.92
C SER A 165 -5.81 -20.81 6.85
N ALA A 166 -4.48 -20.66 6.84
CA ALA A 166 -3.82 -19.37 6.71
C ALA A 166 -4.13 -18.69 5.37
N ALA A 167 -4.16 -19.45 4.28
CA ALA A 167 -4.53 -18.95 2.96
C ALA A 167 -5.99 -18.46 2.93
N VAL A 168 -6.93 -19.26 3.46
CA VAL A 168 -8.36 -18.89 3.56
C VAL A 168 -8.51 -17.60 4.38
N VAL A 169 -7.93 -17.54 5.58
CA VAL A 169 -8.02 -16.37 6.46
C VAL A 169 -7.32 -15.16 5.85
N GLY A 170 -6.14 -15.33 5.25
CA GLY A 170 -5.35 -14.23 4.69
C GLY A 170 -6.04 -13.56 3.50
N TRP A 171 -6.36 -14.32 2.46
CA TRP A 171 -6.94 -13.76 1.24
C TRP A 171 -8.34 -13.22 1.45
N ILE A 172 -9.22 -14.00 2.08
CA ILE A 172 -10.62 -13.62 2.26
C ILE A 172 -10.74 -12.60 3.40
N GLY A 173 -9.95 -12.73 4.47
CA GLY A 173 -9.95 -11.77 5.57
C GLY A 173 -9.50 -10.38 5.15
N LEU A 174 -8.54 -10.26 4.22
CA LEU A 174 -8.18 -8.95 3.64
C LEU A 174 -9.31 -8.36 2.81
N ALA A 175 -10.09 -9.17 2.10
CA ALA A 175 -11.30 -8.72 1.42
C ALA A 175 -12.39 -8.28 2.44
N VAL A 176 -12.59 -9.02 3.53
CA VAL A 176 -13.50 -8.60 4.61
C VAL A 176 -13.06 -7.25 5.18
N ALA A 177 -11.77 -7.08 5.47
CA ALA A 177 -11.21 -5.82 5.95
C ALA A 177 -11.43 -4.67 4.95
N GLY A 178 -11.16 -4.89 3.66
CA GLY A 178 -11.39 -3.89 2.63
C GLY A 178 -12.87 -3.54 2.40
N SER A 179 -13.77 -4.49 2.64
CA SER A 179 -15.23 -4.26 2.60
C SER A 179 -15.74 -3.36 3.73
N LEU A 180 -14.98 -3.25 4.83
CA LEU A 180 -15.27 -2.35 5.96
C LEU A 180 -14.82 -0.90 5.72
N ILE A 181 -14.20 -0.58 4.58
CA ILE A 181 -13.79 0.78 4.28
C ILE A 181 -15.02 1.69 4.16
N GLY A 182 -15.06 2.73 5.00
CA GLY A 182 -16.09 3.77 5.03
C GLY A 182 -17.30 3.48 5.91
N THR A 183 -17.27 2.43 6.74
CA THR A 183 -18.38 2.11 7.66
C THR A 183 -18.67 3.21 8.69
N ASP A 184 -17.69 4.06 9.00
CA ASP A 184 -17.80 5.12 10.00
C ASP A 184 -18.48 6.41 9.49
N GLN A 185 -18.86 6.48 8.21
CA GLN A 185 -19.54 7.65 7.65
C GLN A 185 -21.07 7.50 7.72
N PRO A 186 -21.80 8.41 8.39
CA PRO A 186 -23.27 8.40 8.39
C PRO A 186 -23.79 8.73 6.99
N GLY A 187 -24.48 7.78 6.35
CA GLY A 187 -25.04 7.95 5.01
C GLY A 187 -26.30 8.81 5.03
N GLY A 188 -26.27 9.97 4.38
CA GLY A 188 -27.42 10.86 4.19
C GLY A 188 -28.18 10.60 2.90
N ASN A 189 -27.50 10.20 1.83
CA ASN A 189 -28.09 10.10 0.48
C ASN A 189 -28.49 8.66 0.10
N LEU A 190 -29.49 8.51 -0.79
CA LEU A 190 -29.94 7.19 -1.32
C LEU A 190 -28.80 6.39 -1.96
N ALA A 191 -27.91 7.05 -2.70
CA ALA A 191 -26.73 6.43 -3.29
C ALA A 191 -25.75 5.90 -2.22
N GLU A 192 -25.66 6.57 -1.07
CA GLU A 192 -24.83 6.13 0.06
C GLU A 192 -25.46 4.93 0.77
N ARG A 193 -26.80 4.86 0.85
CA ARG A 193 -27.51 3.69 1.38
C ARG A 193 -27.28 2.44 0.54
N ALA A 194 -27.33 2.55 -0.79
CA ALA A 194 -27.04 1.43 -1.69
C ALA A 194 -25.60 0.91 -1.49
N TRP A 195 -24.63 1.82 -1.34
CA TRP A 195 -23.24 1.41 -1.08
C TRP A 195 -23.04 0.78 0.29
N TYR A 196 -23.75 1.27 1.30
CA TYR A 196 -23.74 0.67 2.61
C TYR A 196 -24.27 -0.78 2.57
N GLY A 197 -25.26 -1.05 1.72
CA GLY A 197 -25.73 -2.40 1.39
C GLY A 197 -24.62 -3.28 0.82
N LEU A 198 -23.88 -2.80 -0.20
CA LEU A 198 -22.79 -3.58 -0.80
C LEU A 198 -21.67 -3.90 0.21
N ARG A 199 -21.32 -2.96 1.08
CA ARG A 199 -20.30 -3.18 2.12
C ARG A 199 -20.69 -4.31 3.07
N ARG A 200 -21.93 -4.28 3.57
CA ARG A 200 -22.47 -5.34 4.44
C ARG A 200 -22.51 -6.68 3.70
N LEU A 201 -22.93 -6.67 2.44
CA LEU A 201 -22.95 -7.88 1.61
C LEU A 201 -21.55 -8.46 1.44
N GLY A 202 -20.53 -7.64 1.20
CA GLY A 202 -19.12 -8.05 1.10
C GLY A 202 -18.58 -8.64 2.40
N VAL A 203 -18.90 -8.05 3.55
CA VAL A 203 -18.49 -8.56 4.87
C VAL A 203 -19.17 -9.89 5.18
N ILE A 204 -20.50 -9.98 5.00
CA ILE A 204 -21.27 -11.19 5.28
C ILE A 204 -20.81 -12.34 4.37
N SER A 205 -20.67 -12.08 3.07
CA SER A 205 -20.19 -13.09 2.12
C SER A 205 -18.76 -13.54 2.42
N GLY A 206 -17.85 -12.62 2.74
CA GLY A 206 -16.48 -12.97 3.11
C GLY A 206 -16.39 -13.78 4.41
N LEU A 207 -17.17 -13.45 5.44
CA LEU A 207 -17.23 -14.24 6.68
C LEU A 207 -17.82 -15.64 6.43
N ALA A 208 -18.87 -15.75 5.61
CA ALA A 208 -19.43 -17.04 5.21
C ALA A 208 -18.42 -17.87 4.41
N ALA A 209 -17.65 -17.25 3.50
CA ALA A 209 -16.60 -17.92 2.74
C ALA A 209 -15.43 -18.40 3.64
N ILE A 210 -15.04 -17.62 4.66
CA ILE A 210 -14.05 -18.05 5.65
C ILE A 210 -14.58 -19.26 6.44
N ALA A 211 -15.83 -19.20 6.92
CA ALA A 211 -16.42 -20.28 7.69
C ALA A 211 -16.52 -21.58 6.87
N LEU A 212 -17.01 -21.50 5.63
CA LEU A 212 -17.08 -22.64 4.71
C LEU A 212 -15.69 -23.17 4.33
N GLY A 213 -14.73 -22.27 4.05
CA GLY A 213 -13.37 -22.64 3.69
C GLY A 213 -12.66 -23.37 4.83
N LEU A 214 -12.73 -22.83 6.05
CA LEU A 214 -12.18 -23.51 7.22
C LEU A 214 -12.89 -24.83 7.47
N TYR A 215 -14.23 -24.88 7.40
CA TYR A 215 -14.96 -26.13 7.54
C TYR A 215 -14.50 -27.18 6.53
N ALA A 216 -14.29 -26.80 5.27
CA ALA A 216 -13.82 -27.70 4.22
C ALA A 216 -12.39 -28.21 4.48
N VAL A 217 -11.46 -27.31 4.84
CA VAL A 217 -10.07 -27.66 5.20
C VAL A 217 -10.02 -28.67 6.35
N TRP A 218 -10.80 -28.43 7.40
CA TRP A 218 -10.75 -29.27 8.59
C TRP A 218 -11.42 -30.64 8.40
N ASN A 219 -12.41 -30.75 7.52
CA ASN A 219 -13.10 -31.99 7.17
C ASN A 219 -12.58 -32.65 5.89
N ASP A 220 -11.45 -32.17 5.33
CA ASP A 220 -10.83 -32.70 4.11
C ASP A 220 -11.82 -32.75 2.90
N ILE A 221 -12.73 -31.78 2.83
CA ILE A 221 -13.73 -31.67 1.76
C ILE A 221 -13.09 -30.96 0.57
N ARG A 222 -12.77 -31.72 -0.47
CA ARG A 222 -12.16 -31.19 -1.72
C ARG A 222 -13.17 -30.86 -2.82
N SER A 223 -14.47 -30.82 -2.52
CA SER A 223 -15.47 -30.52 -3.54
C SER A 223 -15.45 -29.03 -3.89
N ASP A 224 -15.20 -28.72 -5.16
CA ASP A 224 -15.34 -27.36 -5.71
C ASP A 224 -16.81 -26.94 -5.64
N THR A 225 -17.16 -26.23 -4.58
CA THR A 225 -18.51 -25.67 -4.45
C THR A 225 -18.52 -24.31 -5.14
N GLY A 226 -19.28 -24.19 -6.23
CA GLY A 226 -19.51 -22.90 -6.88
C GLY A 226 -20.02 -21.82 -5.91
N LEU A 227 -20.72 -22.24 -4.84
CA LEU A 227 -21.14 -21.37 -3.74
C LEU A 227 -19.96 -20.68 -3.04
N TRP A 228 -18.90 -21.42 -2.69
CA TRP A 228 -17.74 -20.85 -1.99
C TRP A 228 -17.03 -19.81 -2.88
N THR A 229 -16.82 -20.14 -4.15
CA THR A 229 -16.25 -19.20 -5.15
C THR A 229 -17.12 -17.94 -5.28
N THR A 230 -18.45 -18.10 -5.38
CA THR A 230 -19.38 -16.97 -5.51
C THR A 230 -19.32 -16.05 -4.29
N LEU A 231 -19.21 -16.61 -3.08
CA LEU A 231 -19.08 -15.82 -1.86
C LEU A 231 -17.75 -15.03 -1.82
N ILE A 232 -16.65 -15.64 -2.26
CA ILE A 232 -15.35 -14.94 -2.40
C ILE A 232 -15.46 -13.81 -3.43
N SER A 233 -16.03 -14.11 -4.60
CA SER A 233 -16.26 -13.16 -5.69
C SER A 233 -17.02 -11.92 -5.23
N ILE A 234 -18.12 -12.09 -4.47
CA ILE A 234 -18.88 -10.97 -3.88
C ILE A 234 -18.01 -10.13 -2.93
N ALA A 235 -17.27 -10.77 -2.02
CA ALA A 235 -16.42 -10.08 -1.06
C ALA A 235 -15.28 -9.30 -1.74
N VAL A 236 -14.64 -9.88 -2.76
CA VAL A 236 -13.55 -9.26 -3.52
C VAL A 236 -14.08 -8.08 -4.35
N VAL A 237 -15.21 -8.22 -5.03
CA VAL A 237 -15.84 -7.12 -5.79
C VAL A 237 -16.25 -5.97 -4.87
N ALA A 238 -16.86 -6.26 -3.72
CA ALA A 238 -17.21 -5.23 -2.74
C ALA A 238 -15.97 -4.47 -2.24
N THR A 239 -14.89 -5.20 -1.95
CA THR A 239 -13.60 -4.62 -1.56
C THR A 239 -13.02 -3.72 -2.65
N HIS A 240 -12.97 -4.23 -3.88
CA HIS A 240 -12.43 -3.51 -5.03
C HIS A 240 -13.23 -2.24 -5.33
N ALA A 241 -14.56 -2.31 -5.27
CA ALA A 241 -15.43 -1.15 -5.42
C ALA A 241 -15.18 -0.09 -4.34
N ASN A 242 -15.03 -0.50 -3.08
CA ASN A 242 -14.69 0.42 -1.98
C ASN A 242 -13.33 1.08 -2.18
N LEU A 243 -12.31 0.33 -2.58
CA LEU A 243 -10.97 0.86 -2.86
C LEU A 243 -10.99 1.84 -4.04
N CYS A 244 -11.72 1.53 -5.12
CA CYS A 244 -11.87 2.42 -6.27
C CYS A 244 -12.54 3.76 -5.89
N ARG A 245 -13.42 3.77 -4.88
CA ARG A 245 -14.04 5.01 -4.39
C ARG A 245 -13.11 5.87 -3.54
N LEU A 246 -12.04 5.32 -2.97
CA LEU A 246 -11.03 6.10 -2.27
C LEU A 246 -10.17 6.95 -3.20
N ALA A 247 -10.18 6.67 -4.51
CA ALA A 247 -9.49 7.48 -5.50
C ALA A 247 -10.18 8.85 -5.66
N PRO A 248 -9.52 9.98 -5.32
CA PRO A 248 -10.03 11.30 -5.60
C PRO A 248 -9.94 11.54 -7.12
N LEU A 249 -11.10 11.57 -7.78
CA LEU A 249 -11.23 11.78 -9.23
C LEU A 249 -11.98 13.08 -9.49
N THR A 250 -11.60 13.77 -10.57
CA THR A 250 -12.40 14.90 -11.07
C THR A 250 -13.70 14.39 -11.70
N PRO A 251 -14.75 15.23 -11.83
CA PRO A 251 -16.04 14.79 -12.40
C PRO A 251 -15.91 14.14 -13.79
N GLY A 252 -15.01 14.65 -14.63
CA GLY A 252 -14.73 14.07 -15.96
C GLY A 252 -14.00 12.73 -15.94
N GLN A 253 -13.46 12.29 -14.80
CA GLN A 253 -12.74 11.01 -14.64
C GLN A 253 -13.60 9.94 -13.96
N GLU A 254 -14.82 10.27 -13.51
CA GLU A 254 -15.67 9.34 -12.76
C GLU A 254 -16.08 8.11 -13.58
N TRP A 255 -16.23 8.26 -14.90
CA TRP A 255 -16.56 7.14 -15.79
C TRP A 255 -15.51 6.01 -15.71
N LEU A 256 -14.23 6.34 -15.51
CA LEU A 256 -13.15 5.35 -15.44
C LEU A 256 -13.30 4.46 -14.19
N ARG A 257 -13.72 5.06 -13.07
CA ARG A 257 -14.02 4.31 -11.84
C ARG A 257 -15.19 3.35 -12.05
N ILE A 258 -16.26 3.82 -12.69
CA ILE A 258 -17.44 2.97 -12.98
C ILE A 258 -17.04 1.82 -13.91
N ALA A 259 -16.30 2.11 -14.99
CA ALA A 259 -15.83 1.10 -15.92
C ALA A 259 -14.91 0.06 -15.24
N THR A 260 -14.02 0.51 -14.36
CA THR A 260 -13.11 -0.38 -13.61
C THR A 260 -13.86 -1.31 -12.65
N ILE A 261 -14.88 -0.80 -11.95
CA ILE A 261 -15.74 -1.61 -11.08
C ILE A 261 -16.57 -2.60 -11.91
N ALA A 262 -17.15 -2.15 -13.02
CA ALA A 262 -17.94 -3.00 -13.91
C ALA A 262 -17.10 -4.14 -14.50
N ALA A 263 -15.85 -3.86 -14.90
CA ALA A 263 -14.91 -4.89 -15.33
C ALA A 263 -14.61 -5.89 -14.20
N GLY A 264 -14.45 -5.42 -12.96
CA GLY A 264 -14.24 -6.29 -11.80
C GLY A 264 -15.43 -7.23 -11.53
N VAL A 265 -16.65 -6.71 -11.65
CA VAL A 265 -17.89 -7.50 -11.58
C VAL A 265 -17.95 -8.53 -12.70
N ALA A 266 -17.66 -8.13 -13.95
CA ALA A 266 -17.66 -9.05 -15.08
C ALA A 266 -16.61 -10.17 -14.93
N THR A 267 -15.45 -9.84 -14.37
CA THR A 267 -14.39 -10.81 -14.05
C THR A 267 -14.90 -11.84 -13.05
N ALA A 268 -15.51 -11.38 -11.95
CA ALA A 268 -16.03 -12.23 -10.89
C ALA A 268 -17.13 -13.18 -11.40
N ILE A 269 -18.09 -12.65 -12.17
CA ILE A 269 -19.13 -13.46 -12.82
C ILE A 269 -18.50 -14.49 -13.76
N GLY A 270 -17.52 -14.09 -14.56
CA GLY A 270 -16.82 -14.99 -15.47
C GLY A 270 -16.12 -16.14 -14.74
N VAL A 271 -15.43 -15.85 -13.65
CA VAL A 271 -14.77 -16.87 -12.80
C VAL A 271 -15.79 -17.81 -12.16
N ASP A 272 -16.88 -17.28 -11.59
CA ASP A 272 -17.94 -18.09 -10.97
C ASP A 272 -18.60 -19.02 -12.00
N LEU A 273 -18.85 -18.53 -13.22
CA LEU A 273 -19.37 -19.34 -14.33
C LEU A 273 -18.35 -20.39 -14.77
N CYS A 274 -17.05 -20.07 -14.85
CA CYS A 274 -16.02 -21.05 -15.18
C CYS A 274 -16.01 -22.20 -14.17
N VAL A 275 -16.00 -21.91 -12.86
CA VAL A 275 -16.03 -22.95 -11.81
C VAL A 275 -17.30 -23.78 -11.89
N THR A 276 -18.46 -23.15 -12.10
CA THR A 276 -19.75 -23.85 -12.16
C THR A 276 -19.88 -24.73 -13.41
N PHE A 277 -19.37 -24.29 -14.57
CA PHE A 277 -19.45 -25.04 -15.81
C PHE A 277 -18.33 -26.08 -16.00
N ASP A 278 -17.16 -25.85 -15.40
CA ASP A 278 -16.08 -26.85 -15.36
C ASP A 278 -16.54 -28.10 -14.59
N ALA A 279 -17.21 -27.88 -13.45
CA ALA A 279 -17.88 -28.96 -12.71
C ALA A 279 -18.93 -29.70 -13.56
N ALA A 280 -19.51 -29.05 -14.57
CA ALA A 280 -20.47 -29.63 -15.52
C ALA A 280 -19.82 -30.23 -16.78
N LYS A 281 -18.48 -30.26 -16.88
CA LYS A 281 -17.70 -30.77 -18.03
C LYS A 281 -18.09 -30.16 -19.38
N ARG A 282 -18.42 -28.87 -19.42
CA ARG A 282 -18.74 -28.13 -20.65
C ARG A 282 -17.49 -27.48 -21.25
N ASP A 283 -17.53 -27.14 -22.54
CA ASP A 283 -16.48 -26.33 -23.17
C ASP A 283 -16.54 -24.89 -22.60
N ILE A 284 -15.52 -24.52 -21.85
CA ILE A 284 -15.40 -23.24 -21.12
C ILE A 284 -14.34 -22.30 -21.72
N ASP A 285 -13.73 -22.63 -22.87
CA ASP A 285 -12.63 -21.84 -23.43
C ASP A 285 -13.02 -20.38 -23.69
N LEU A 286 -14.21 -20.14 -24.24
CA LEU A 286 -14.73 -18.78 -24.44
C LEU A 286 -14.92 -18.03 -23.11
N LEU A 287 -15.43 -18.70 -22.08
CA LEU A 287 -15.65 -18.10 -20.76
C LEU A 287 -14.32 -17.73 -20.09
N ILE A 288 -13.33 -18.61 -20.14
CA ILE A 288 -11.99 -18.35 -19.63
C ILE A 288 -11.37 -17.13 -20.32
N ARG A 289 -11.51 -17.03 -21.65
CA ARG A 289 -11.00 -15.88 -22.42
C ARG A 289 -11.68 -14.58 -22.01
N VAL A 290 -13.01 -14.59 -21.85
CA VAL A 290 -13.78 -13.39 -21.44
C VAL A 290 -13.47 -13.00 -19.99
N ALA A 291 -13.39 -13.96 -19.06
CA ALA A 291 -13.00 -13.73 -17.67
C ALA A 291 -11.57 -13.17 -17.57
N SER A 292 -10.65 -13.72 -18.36
CA SER A 292 -9.25 -13.24 -18.41
C SER A 292 -9.14 -11.83 -18.99
N ALA A 293 -9.87 -11.54 -20.08
CA ALA A 293 -9.87 -10.22 -20.70
C ALA A 293 -10.45 -9.15 -19.76
N SER A 294 -11.57 -9.46 -19.07
CA SER A 294 -12.15 -8.56 -18.06
C SER A 294 -11.24 -8.39 -16.84
N GLY A 295 -10.55 -9.45 -16.40
CA GLY A 295 -9.56 -9.37 -15.33
C GLY A 295 -8.38 -8.46 -15.67
N LEU A 296 -7.91 -8.51 -16.93
CA LEU A 296 -6.87 -7.61 -17.43
C LEU A 296 -7.34 -6.15 -17.46
N ILE A 297 -8.55 -5.89 -17.95
CA ILE A 297 -9.16 -4.53 -17.93
C ILE A 297 -9.29 -4.02 -16.50
N THR A 298 -9.74 -4.86 -15.56
CA THR A 298 -9.87 -4.52 -14.14
C THR A 298 -8.52 -4.13 -13.54
N SER A 299 -7.47 -4.89 -13.86
CA SER A 299 -6.10 -4.64 -13.37
C SER A 299 -5.54 -3.33 -13.93
N CYS A 300 -5.65 -3.11 -15.24
CA CYS A 300 -5.22 -1.88 -15.91
C CYS A 300 -6.00 -0.65 -15.41
N GLY A 301 -7.32 -0.77 -15.25
CA GLY A 301 -8.18 0.27 -14.70
C GLY A 301 -7.80 0.63 -13.26
N SER A 302 -7.51 -0.37 -12.42
CA SER A 302 -7.06 -0.15 -11.05
C SER A 302 -5.71 0.59 -10.99
N LEU A 303 -4.76 0.22 -11.86
CA LEU A 303 -3.48 0.92 -11.97
C LEU A 303 -3.68 2.37 -12.46
N ALA A 304 -4.55 2.58 -13.46
CA ALA A 304 -4.88 3.91 -13.95
C ALA A 304 -5.49 4.80 -12.85
N LEU A 305 -6.39 4.24 -12.02
CA LEU A 305 -6.95 4.94 -10.86
C LEU A 305 -5.87 5.33 -9.83
N ILE A 306 -4.87 4.47 -9.60
CA ILE A 306 -3.73 4.79 -8.71
C ILE A 306 -2.89 5.93 -9.29
N VAL A 307 -2.61 5.91 -10.59
CA VAL A 307 -1.85 6.97 -11.28
C VAL A 307 -2.60 8.29 -11.23
N LEU A 308 -3.89 8.30 -11.59
CA LEU A 308 -4.73 9.50 -11.52
C LEU A 308 -4.85 10.04 -10.10
N THR A 309 -4.99 9.17 -9.11
CA THR A 309 -4.98 9.57 -7.69
C THR A 309 -3.69 10.30 -7.34
N ARG A 310 -2.54 9.84 -7.83
CA ARG A 310 -1.26 10.51 -7.61
C ARG A 310 -1.14 11.84 -8.35
N MET A 311 -1.66 11.93 -9.57
CA MET A 311 -1.68 13.17 -10.35
C MET A 311 -2.61 14.21 -9.70
N ASN A 312 -3.84 13.82 -9.38
CA ASN A 312 -4.84 14.69 -8.76
C ASN A 312 -4.40 15.18 -7.38
N ARG A 313 -3.66 14.38 -6.60
CA ARG A 313 -3.08 14.83 -5.33
C ARG A 313 -2.12 16.01 -5.46
N ARG A 314 -1.41 16.13 -6.58
CA ARG A 314 -0.53 17.29 -6.86
C ARG A 314 -1.31 18.53 -7.27
N VAL A 315 -2.53 18.35 -7.77
CA VAL A 315 -3.43 19.44 -8.20
C VAL A 315 -4.30 19.90 -7.03
N SER A 316 -4.62 19.00 -6.11
CA SER A 316 -5.43 19.27 -4.90
C SER A 316 -4.61 19.77 -3.70
N GLU A 317 -3.39 20.29 -3.91
CA GLU A 317 -2.74 21.20 -2.95
C GLU A 317 -3.55 22.52 -2.92
N ALA A 318 -4.74 22.42 -2.33
CA ALA A 318 -5.78 23.41 -2.04
C ALA A 318 -6.12 24.46 -3.12
N PRO A 319 -7.41 24.64 -3.50
CA PRO A 319 -7.81 25.95 -3.99
C PRO A 319 -7.45 26.96 -2.88
N PRO A 320 -6.66 28.01 -3.16
CA PRO A 320 -6.33 28.98 -2.14
C PRO A 320 -7.65 29.55 -1.61
N VAL A 321 -7.80 29.63 -0.28
CA VAL A 321 -8.80 30.47 0.38
C VAL A 321 -8.72 31.92 -0.16
N LEU A 322 -7.57 32.27 -0.73
CA LEU A 322 -7.25 33.51 -1.42
C LEU A 322 -7.55 33.54 -2.93
N GLU A 323 -8.37 32.64 -3.52
CA GLU A 323 -8.90 32.83 -4.89
C GLU A 323 -9.65 34.19 -5.07
N ALA A 324 -9.93 34.89 -3.96
CA ALA A 324 -10.47 36.25 -3.95
C ALA A 324 -9.42 37.39 -4.07
N ILE A 325 -8.10 37.15 -3.94
CA ILE A 325 -7.12 38.24 -4.15
C ILE A 325 -6.89 38.40 -5.65
N ARG A 326 -7.77 39.20 -6.28
CA ARG A 326 -7.61 39.57 -7.70
C ARG A 326 -6.52 40.60 -7.91
N GLU A 327 -6.29 41.43 -6.90
CA GLU A 327 -5.48 42.65 -7.01
C GLU A 327 -4.62 42.85 -5.77
N ILE A 328 -3.39 43.34 -5.97
CA ILE A 328 -2.47 43.71 -4.91
C ILE A 328 -1.89 45.10 -5.19
N THR A 329 -1.93 45.95 -4.17
CA THR A 329 -1.25 47.25 -4.22
C THR A 329 0.19 47.09 -3.75
N LEU A 330 1.14 47.40 -4.63
CA LEU A 330 2.58 47.33 -4.37
C LEU A 330 3.30 48.56 -4.93
N ILE A 331 4.49 48.84 -4.39
CA ILE A 331 5.36 49.91 -4.86
C ILE A 331 6.40 49.28 -5.80
N CYS A 332 6.51 49.77 -7.03
CA CYS A 332 7.49 49.26 -7.98
C CYS A 332 8.91 49.53 -7.46
N PRO A 333 9.77 48.49 -7.31
CA PRO A 333 11.11 48.68 -6.76
C PRO A 333 12.06 49.41 -7.72
N ALA A 334 11.75 49.46 -9.01
CA ALA A 334 12.59 50.15 -9.99
C ALA A 334 12.29 51.65 -10.10
N CYS A 335 11.02 52.05 -10.15
CA CYS A 335 10.63 53.45 -10.35
C CYS A 335 9.92 54.11 -9.16
N GLY A 336 9.65 53.37 -8.07
CA GLY A 336 8.99 53.90 -6.87
C GLY A 336 7.48 54.15 -7.01
N ARG A 337 6.87 53.86 -8.17
CA ARG A 337 5.44 54.09 -8.37
C ARG A 337 4.58 53.10 -7.58
N LYS A 338 3.65 53.62 -6.77
CA LYS A 338 2.58 52.85 -6.15
C LYS A 338 1.54 52.49 -7.21
N GLN A 339 1.20 51.21 -7.32
CA GLN A 339 0.31 50.68 -8.34
C GLN A 339 -0.46 49.48 -7.81
N THR A 340 -1.66 49.27 -8.36
CA THR A 340 -2.44 48.06 -8.12
C THR A 340 -2.28 47.15 -9.33
N LEU A 341 -1.80 45.94 -9.12
CA LEU A 341 -1.58 44.94 -10.16
C LEU A 341 -2.45 43.72 -9.91
N ALA A 342 -2.86 43.05 -10.97
CA ALA A 342 -3.51 41.75 -10.86
C ALA A 342 -2.56 40.72 -10.22
N ALA A 343 -3.11 39.82 -9.41
CA ALA A 343 -2.35 38.68 -8.89
C ALA A 343 -1.80 37.83 -10.04
N GLY A 344 -0.56 37.34 -9.90
CA GLY A 344 0.16 36.61 -10.94
C GLY A 344 1.18 37.48 -11.69
N ALA A 345 1.23 37.33 -13.01
CA ALA A 345 2.18 38.03 -13.87
C ALA A 345 1.64 39.40 -14.31
N ALA A 346 2.33 40.47 -13.92
CA ALA A 346 1.98 41.83 -14.31
C ALA A 346 3.23 42.62 -14.70
N SER A 347 3.05 43.78 -15.34
CA SER A 347 4.15 44.68 -15.69
C SER A 347 3.86 46.08 -15.16
N CYS A 348 4.87 46.74 -14.61
CA CYS A 348 4.75 48.15 -14.24
C CYS A 348 4.47 49.00 -15.51
N PRO A 349 3.45 49.88 -15.52
CA PRO A 349 3.08 50.63 -16.70
C PRO A 349 4.12 51.72 -17.06
N ASP A 350 4.94 52.18 -16.11
CA ASP A 350 6.00 53.17 -16.39
C ASP A 350 7.30 52.53 -16.87
N CYS A 351 7.93 51.72 -16.03
CA CYS A 351 9.27 51.20 -16.30
C CYS A 351 9.26 49.84 -17.01
N ARG A 352 8.08 49.25 -17.23
CA ARG A 352 7.89 47.92 -17.84
C ARG A 352 8.54 46.75 -17.09
N LEU A 353 8.96 46.95 -15.83
CA LEU A 353 9.44 45.87 -14.98
C LEU A 353 8.35 44.80 -14.84
N ARG A 354 8.65 43.56 -15.26
CA ARG A 354 7.78 42.39 -15.04
C ARG A 354 7.85 41.98 -13.57
N ILE A 355 6.69 41.87 -12.94
CA ILE A 355 6.51 41.52 -11.54
C ILE A 355 5.64 40.27 -11.49
N PHE A 356 6.13 39.21 -10.84
CA PHE A 356 5.37 38.00 -10.57
C PHE A 356 4.99 38.00 -9.09
N THR A 357 3.70 38.00 -8.80
CA THR A 357 3.16 37.89 -7.44
C THR A 357 2.59 36.50 -7.24
N ARG A 358 3.03 35.82 -6.18
CA ARG A 358 2.52 34.52 -5.74
C ARG A 358 2.12 34.63 -4.28
N PHE A 359 0.91 34.20 -3.95
CA PHE A 359 0.45 34.07 -2.58
C PHE A 359 0.62 32.63 -2.15
N GLU A 360 1.25 32.42 -1.00
CA GLU A 360 1.36 31.12 -0.37
C GLU A 360 0.66 31.18 0.97
N GLU A 361 -0.22 30.21 1.22
CA GLU A 361 -0.90 30.11 2.51
C GLU A 361 0.06 29.54 3.54
N PRO A 362 0.24 30.18 4.71
CA PRO A 362 1.07 29.63 5.75
C PRO A 362 0.44 28.32 6.23
N ARG A 363 1.19 27.22 6.13
CA ARG A 363 0.76 25.90 6.58
C ARG A 363 1.74 25.37 7.63
N CYS A 364 1.23 24.55 8.54
CA CYS A 364 2.07 23.91 9.54
C CYS A 364 3.06 22.97 8.85
N VAL A 365 4.35 23.13 9.13
CA VAL A 365 5.41 22.29 8.56
C VAL A 365 5.30 20.82 8.95
N THR A 366 4.58 20.51 10.03
CA THR A 366 4.44 19.14 10.55
C THR A 366 3.22 18.42 10.00
N CYS A 367 2.07 19.09 9.94
CA CYS A 367 0.79 18.46 9.59
C CYS A 367 0.06 19.12 8.41
N GLU A 368 0.66 20.13 7.76
CA GLU A 368 0.11 20.89 6.63
C GLU A 368 -1.21 21.63 6.92
N TYR A 369 -1.58 21.76 8.20
CA TYR A 369 -2.75 22.52 8.64
C TYR A 369 -2.63 23.98 8.25
N LEU A 370 -3.71 24.56 7.74
CA LEU A 370 -3.78 25.97 7.35
C LEU A 370 -3.64 26.88 8.59
N LEU A 371 -2.54 27.63 8.65
CA LEU A 371 -2.28 28.60 9.73
C LEU A 371 -2.84 29.99 9.42
N PHE A 372 -3.40 30.18 8.23
CA PHE A 372 -4.01 31.43 7.83
C PHE A 372 -5.09 31.85 8.83
N ASN A 373 -4.97 33.08 9.36
CA ASN A 373 -5.88 33.67 10.34
C ASN A 373 -5.95 32.94 11.71
N LEU A 374 -4.98 32.08 12.02
CA LEU A 374 -4.89 31.40 13.30
C LEU A 374 -4.39 32.37 14.39
N LYS A 375 -5.16 32.53 15.48
CA LYS A 375 -4.76 33.39 16.61
C LYS A 375 -3.82 32.68 17.60
N SER A 376 -3.76 31.35 17.59
CA SER A 376 -2.91 30.60 18.52
C SER A 376 -1.46 30.55 18.05
N GLU A 377 -0.53 30.62 18.99
CA GLU A 377 0.92 30.47 18.72
C GLU A 377 1.32 29.03 18.38
N ARG A 378 0.39 28.08 18.50
CA ARG A 378 0.59 26.65 18.24
C ARG A 378 -0.48 26.13 17.28
N CYS A 379 -0.08 25.20 16.42
CA CYS A 379 -0.99 24.50 15.53
C CYS A 379 -2.00 23.67 16.36
N PRO A 380 -3.32 23.78 16.09
CA PRO A 380 -4.33 23.05 16.86
C PRO A 380 -4.30 21.53 16.62
N GLU A 381 -3.81 21.10 15.45
CA GLU A 381 -3.75 19.67 15.10
C GLU A 381 -2.55 18.95 15.73
N CYS A 382 -1.38 19.59 15.78
CA CYS A 382 -0.14 18.91 16.16
C CYS A 382 0.67 19.60 17.27
N GLY A 383 0.28 20.79 17.71
CA GLY A 383 0.96 21.54 18.76
C GLY A 383 2.27 22.23 18.37
N THR A 384 2.72 22.09 17.11
CA THR A 384 3.93 22.75 16.58
C THR A 384 3.80 24.28 16.67
N PRO A 385 4.83 24.99 17.16
CA PRO A 385 4.84 26.46 17.20
C PRO A 385 4.72 27.09 15.80
N VAL A 386 3.84 28.08 15.65
CA VAL A 386 3.58 28.77 14.36
C VAL A 386 4.84 29.51 13.87
N ALA A 387 5.64 30.09 14.77
CA ALA A 387 6.88 30.80 14.41
C ALA A 387 7.91 29.90 13.69
N GLN A 388 7.96 28.60 14.04
CA GLN A 388 8.80 27.63 13.32
C GLN A 388 8.27 27.31 11.92
N SER A 389 6.95 27.44 11.71
CA SER A 389 6.36 27.19 10.39
C SER A 389 6.58 28.35 9.41
N LEU A 390 6.59 29.60 9.91
CA LEU A 390 6.78 30.81 9.09
C LEU A 390 8.23 31.09 8.69
N SER A 391 9.21 30.54 9.42
CA SER A 391 10.64 30.71 9.12
C SER A 391 11.19 29.68 8.15
N ALA A 392 10.43 28.62 7.88
CA ALA A 392 10.81 27.51 7.01
C ALA A 392 10.24 27.61 5.59
N SER A 393 9.23 28.47 5.38
CA SER A 393 8.69 28.92 4.09
C SER A 393 9.48 30.11 3.58
#